data_AF-A0A7X0P8J9-F1
#
_entry.id   AF-A0A7X0P8J9-F1
#
_cell.length_a   1.000
_cell.length_b   1.000
_cell.length_c   1.000
_cell.angle_alpha   90.00
_cell.angle_beta   90.00
_cell.angle_gamma   90.00
#
_symmetry.space_group_name_H-M   'P 1'
#
loop_
_entity.id
_entity.type
_entity.pdbx_description
1 polymer ?
#
loop_
_entity_poly.entity_id
_entity_poly.type
_entity_poly.pdbx_seq_one_letter_code
_entity_poly.pdbx_strand_id
1 'polypeptide(L)'
;MRETARLTEGSHLAAGLGRHDTARWRCTWRLEKFHGDDTGPDAVPFEVIEREGNALMYGGVSALWHRLTGGSAVAAFDATNARIGVGDGTAAADPLQTDLQGPNKVRKGMDAGYPQHTDSTGAAANTVTFRATFSTAEANFAWAEWGVFNGASGGRMLNRKVEALGTKTSAASWVFTVQLSLT
;
A
#
# COMPACT_ATOMS: atom_id res chain seq x y z
N MET A 1 -62.79 -35.69 1.70
CA MET A 1 -63.01 -34.33 2.26
C MET A 1 -61.83 -34.01 3.15
N ARG A 2 -61.02 -32.98 2.81
CA ARG A 2 -60.08 -32.25 3.69
C ARG A 2 -58.87 -33.06 4.23
N GLU A 3 -57.67 -32.53 4.44
CA GLU A 3 -56.99 -31.28 4.12
C GLU A 3 -55.50 -31.45 4.52
N THR A 4 -54.62 -30.75 3.80
CA THR A 4 -53.36 -30.14 4.27
C THR A 4 -52.27 -30.93 4.99
N ALA A 5 -51.12 -30.95 4.31
CA ALA A 5 -49.79 -31.17 4.85
C ALA A 5 -49.48 -30.27 6.07
N ARG A 6 -48.83 -30.85 7.08
CA ARG A 6 -47.88 -30.17 7.97
C ARG A 6 -46.64 -31.04 8.09
N LEU A 7 -45.58 -30.65 7.38
CA LEU A 7 -44.21 -31.02 7.73
C LEU A 7 -43.85 -30.23 8.98
N THR A 8 -43.55 -30.92 10.07
CA THR A 8 -42.99 -30.31 11.29
C THR A 8 -41.61 -30.90 11.51
N GLU A 9 -40.63 -30.01 11.35
CA GLU A 9 -39.34 -29.94 12.04
C GLU A 9 -38.40 -31.15 12.02
N GLY A 10 -37.32 -30.97 11.27
CA GLY A 10 -36.10 -31.77 11.39
C GLY A 10 -34.94 -31.22 10.55
N SER A 11 -34.88 -29.90 10.31
CA SER A 11 -33.79 -29.27 9.56
C SER A 11 -33.11 -28.17 10.38
N HIS A 12 -32.47 -28.58 11.46
CA HIS A 12 -31.52 -27.72 12.18
C HIS A 12 -30.28 -28.53 12.50
N LEU A 13 -29.35 -28.63 11.55
CA LEU A 13 -27.93 -28.91 11.80
C LEU A 13 -27.16 -28.70 10.49
N ALA A 14 -26.81 -27.43 10.22
CA ALA A 14 -25.63 -26.96 9.45
C ALA A 14 -25.78 -25.51 8.88
N ALA A 15 -26.75 -24.70 9.31
CA ALA A 15 -26.89 -23.31 8.86
C ALA A 15 -26.15 -22.29 9.76
N GLY A 16 -24.98 -22.64 10.30
CA GLY A 16 -24.31 -21.86 11.34
C GLY A 16 -22.79 -21.99 11.42
N LEU A 17 -22.10 -22.37 10.34
CA LEU A 17 -20.65 -22.12 10.26
C LEU A 17 -20.48 -20.64 9.90
N GLY A 18 -19.90 -19.89 10.83
CA GLY A 18 -19.97 -18.44 10.93
C GLY A 18 -19.62 -17.70 9.63
N ARG A 19 -20.48 -16.76 9.25
CA ARG A 19 -20.09 -15.65 8.39
C ARG A 19 -19.02 -14.85 9.16
N HIS A 20 -17.76 -15.16 8.93
CA HIS A 20 -16.70 -14.23 9.25
C HIS A 20 -16.77 -13.10 8.23
N ASP A 21 -16.96 -11.87 8.69
CA ASP A 21 -16.74 -10.71 7.85
C ASP A 21 -15.29 -10.76 7.33
N THR A 22 -15.13 -10.79 6.01
CA THR A 22 -13.82 -10.94 5.36
C THR A 22 -13.32 -9.57 4.97
N ALA A 23 -12.45 -8.96 5.78
CA ALA A 23 -11.74 -7.76 5.38
C ALA A 23 -10.75 -8.08 4.26
N ARG A 24 -10.87 -7.40 3.11
CA ARG A 24 -9.95 -7.56 1.98
C ARG A 24 -8.98 -6.40 1.93
N TRP A 25 -7.69 -6.73 2.02
CA TRP A 25 -6.62 -5.79 1.70
C TRP A 25 -6.58 -5.53 0.20
N ARG A 26 -6.73 -4.26 -0.18
CA ARG A 26 -6.64 -3.81 -1.57
C ARG A 26 -5.59 -2.72 -1.70
N CYS A 27 -4.91 -2.74 -2.84
CA CYS A 27 -3.95 -1.72 -3.21
C CYS A 27 -4.15 -1.37 -4.68
N THR A 28 -4.33 -0.09 -4.93
CA THR A 28 -4.19 0.53 -6.26
C THR A 28 -3.00 1.48 -6.18
N TRP A 29 -2.28 1.63 -7.29
CA TRP A 29 -1.14 2.52 -7.32
C TRP A 29 -0.94 3.10 -8.72
N ARG A 30 -0.35 4.29 -8.73
CA ARG A 30 -0.07 5.10 -9.91
C ARG A 30 1.35 5.61 -9.86
N LEU A 31 2.09 5.44 -10.95
CA LEU A 31 3.40 6.02 -11.16
C LEU A 31 3.35 6.96 -12.37
N GLU A 32 3.72 8.21 -12.16
CA GLU A 32 3.76 9.24 -13.20
C GLU A 32 5.21 9.65 -13.42
N LYS A 33 5.65 9.70 -14.68
CA LYS A 33 7.03 10.02 -15.05
C LYS A 33 7.07 11.32 -15.85
N PHE A 34 7.92 12.25 -15.43
CA PHE A 34 8.05 13.61 -15.97
C PHE A 34 9.47 13.86 -16.45
N HIS A 35 9.62 14.74 -17.44
CA HIS A 35 10.93 15.26 -17.82
C HIS A 35 11.35 16.36 -16.85
N GLY A 36 12.60 16.31 -16.36
CA GLY A 36 13.08 17.26 -15.36
C GLY A 36 12.29 17.18 -14.05
N ASP A 37 12.28 18.29 -13.30
CA ASP A 37 11.67 18.39 -11.97
C ASP A 37 10.30 19.09 -11.94
N ASP A 38 9.76 19.49 -13.10
CA ASP A 38 8.41 20.04 -13.14
C ASP A 38 7.38 18.90 -13.02
N THR A 39 6.85 18.74 -11.80
CA THR A 39 5.77 17.82 -11.46
C THR A 39 4.55 18.57 -10.93
N GLY A 40 4.37 19.82 -11.35
CA GLY A 40 3.25 20.67 -10.96
C GLY A 40 1.90 20.13 -11.44
N PRO A 41 0.78 20.75 -11.01
CA PRO A 41 -0.57 20.31 -11.40
C PRO A 41 -0.84 20.39 -12.91
N ASP A 42 -0.15 21.29 -13.61
CA ASP A 42 -0.27 21.48 -15.06
C ASP A 42 0.79 20.68 -15.85
N ALA A 43 1.74 20.04 -15.17
CA ALA A 43 2.76 19.23 -15.81
C ALA A 43 2.13 17.95 -16.38
N VAL A 44 2.50 17.60 -17.62
CA VAL A 44 2.00 16.40 -18.28
C VAL A 44 3.04 15.29 -18.18
N PRO A 45 2.75 14.16 -17.53
CA PRO A 45 3.67 13.04 -17.49
C PRO A 45 3.82 12.43 -18.89
N PHE A 46 5.05 12.07 -19.26
CA PHE A 46 5.30 11.36 -20.52
C PHE A 46 4.90 9.88 -20.45
N GLU A 47 4.77 9.34 -19.25
CA GLU A 47 4.30 7.97 -19.02
C GLU A 47 3.55 7.89 -17.70
N VAL A 48 2.41 7.20 -17.70
CA VAL A 48 1.61 6.87 -16.52
C VAL A 48 1.40 5.37 -16.47
N ILE A 49 1.71 4.77 -15.32
CA ILE A 49 1.45 3.36 -15.04
C ILE A 49 0.46 3.29 -13.88
N GLU A 50 -0.69 2.65 -14.10
CA GLU A 50 -1.68 2.38 -13.07
C GLU A 50 -1.94 0.88 -12.98
N ARG A 51 -1.82 0.31 -11.78
CA ARG A 51 -2.04 -1.11 -11.55
C ARG A 51 -2.52 -1.36 -10.12
N GLU A 52 -2.81 -2.62 -9.84
CA GLU A 52 -3.27 -3.09 -8.55
C GLU A 52 -2.29 -4.08 -7.92
N GLY A 53 -2.52 -4.35 -6.64
CA GLY A 53 -1.94 -5.44 -5.92
C GLY A 53 -0.58 -5.13 -5.30
N ASN A 54 -0.38 -5.76 -4.15
CA ASN A 54 0.85 -5.84 -3.37
C ASN A 54 0.67 -7.00 -2.39
N ALA A 55 1.74 -7.39 -1.72
CA ALA A 55 1.65 -8.27 -0.56
C ALA A 55 1.67 -7.40 0.71
N LEU A 56 0.70 -7.62 1.59
CA LEU A 56 0.72 -7.09 2.96
C LEU A 56 1.78 -7.85 3.76
N MET A 57 2.73 -7.14 4.36
CA MET A 57 3.85 -7.74 5.10
C MET A 57 3.46 -7.96 6.56
N TYR A 58 3.99 -9.00 7.21
CA TYR A 58 3.72 -9.24 8.63
C TYR A 58 4.22 -8.11 9.53
N GLY A 59 5.32 -7.45 9.14
CA GLY A 59 5.79 -6.23 9.81
C GLY A 59 4.77 -5.09 9.76
N GLY A 60 4.08 -4.94 8.62
CA GLY A 60 2.99 -3.98 8.42
C GLY A 60 1.77 -4.31 9.27
N VAL A 61 1.32 -5.57 9.25
CA VAL A 61 0.23 -6.06 10.10
C VAL A 61 0.52 -5.79 11.58
N SER A 62 1.72 -6.12 12.04
CA SER A 62 2.16 -5.85 13.41
C SER A 62 2.10 -4.35 13.75
N ALA A 63 2.52 -3.47 12.83
CA ALA A 63 2.44 -2.03 13.05
C ALA A 63 1.00 -1.53 13.17
N LEU A 64 0.09 -2.04 12.34
CA LEU A 64 -1.33 -1.71 12.40
C LEU A 64 -1.92 -2.08 13.76
N TRP A 65 -1.69 -3.32 14.23
CA TRP A 65 -2.16 -3.75 15.55
C TRP A 65 -1.52 -2.97 16.69
N HIS A 66 -0.22 -2.73 16.63
CA HIS A 66 0.50 -1.98 17.66
C HIS A 66 -0.07 -0.57 17.84
N ARG A 67 -0.39 0.12 16.73
CA ARG A 67 -1.01 1.45 16.78
C ARG A 67 -2.48 1.39 17.18
N LEU A 68 -3.22 0.37 16.74
CA LEU A 68 -4.62 0.16 17.14
C LEU A 68 -4.76 0.01 18.66
N THR A 69 -3.83 -0.69 19.32
CA THR A 69 -3.83 -0.85 20.78
C THR A 69 -3.20 0.33 21.53
N GLY A 70 -2.96 1.47 20.86
CA GLY A 70 -2.40 2.68 21.47
C GLY A 70 -0.88 2.67 21.68
N GLY A 71 -0.16 1.65 21.21
CA GLY A 71 1.28 1.56 21.34
C GLY A 71 2.02 2.62 20.51
N SER A 72 3.18 3.09 21.01
CA SER A 72 4.01 4.14 20.37
C SER A 72 5.45 3.73 20.06
N ALA A 73 5.89 2.56 20.52
CA ALA A 73 7.25 2.04 20.24
C ALA A 73 7.52 1.74 18.74
N VAL A 74 6.48 1.51 17.95
CA VAL A 74 6.56 1.45 16.48
C VAL A 74 6.04 2.79 15.95
N ALA A 75 6.85 3.46 15.13
CA ALA A 75 6.47 4.73 14.52
C ALA A 75 5.16 4.60 13.71
N ALA A 76 4.34 5.65 13.69
CA ALA A 76 3.17 5.68 12.83
C ALA A 76 3.60 5.83 11.36
N PHE A 77 2.74 5.44 10.43
CA PHE A 77 2.86 5.85 9.03
C PHE A 77 2.27 7.27 8.89
N ASP A 78 2.94 8.26 9.49
CA ASP A 78 2.55 9.68 9.50
C ASP A 78 3.42 10.52 8.56
N ALA A 79 3.16 11.82 8.43
CA ALA A 79 3.91 12.71 7.54
C ALA A 79 5.42 12.81 7.87
N THR A 80 5.84 12.46 9.09
CA THR A 80 7.26 12.49 9.50
C THR A 80 7.97 11.19 9.10
N ASN A 81 7.30 10.07 9.31
CA ASN A 81 7.89 8.74 9.30
C ASN A 81 7.57 7.97 8.02
N ALA A 82 6.42 8.20 7.39
CA ALA A 82 5.99 7.45 6.22
C ALA A 82 6.91 7.70 5.02
N ARG A 83 7.24 6.64 4.30
CA ARG A 83 8.10 6.67 3.11
C ARG A 83 7.58 5.73 2.03
N ILE A 84 7.75 6.09 0.76
CA ILE A 84 7.68 5.13 -0.34
C ILE A 84 9.11 4.69 -0.64
N GLY A 85 9.34 3.38 -0.56
CA GLY A 85 10.60 2.75 -0.93
C GLY A 85 10.54 2.18 -2.34
N VAL A 86 11.64 2.33 -3.07
CA VAL A 86 11.86 1.74 -4.40
C VAL A 86 13.21 1.05 -4.43
N GLY A 87 13.30 -0.07 -5.15
CA GLY A 87 14.53 -0.86 -5.24
C GLY A 87 14.59 -1.70 -6.51
N ASP A 88 15.71 -2.39 -6.71
CA ASP A 88 16.01 -3.20 -7.90
C ASP A 88 15.91 -4.72 -7.65
N GLY A 89 15.36 -5.15 -6.51
CA GLY A 89 15.20 -6.57 -6.18
C GLY A 89 14.02 -7.24 -6.90
N THR A 90 14.25 -8.45 -7.38
CA THR A 90 13.27 -9.25 -8.14
C THR A 90 12.75 -10.48 -7.39
N ALA A 91 13.30 -10.75 -6.20
CA ALA A 91 12.86 -11.86 -5.35
C ALA A 91 11.37 -11.73 -5.05
N ALA A 92 10.62 -12.82 -5.19
CA ALA A 92 9.19 -12.86 -4.94
C ALA A 92 8.83 -12.29 -3.55
N ALA A 93 7.64 -11.70 -3.45
CA ALA A 93 7.18 -11.17 -2.18
C ALA A 93 6.94 -12.31 -1.18
N ASP A 94 7.64 -12.25 -0.05
CA ASP A 94 7.45 -13.12 1.10
C ASP A 94 6.98 -12.23 2.27
N PRO A 95 5.85 -12.54 2.93
CA PRO A 95 5.32 -11.72 4.02
C PRO A 95 6.27 -11.55 5.22
N LEU A 96 7.30 -12.38 5.35
CA LEU A 96 8.34 -12.27 6.38
C LEU A 96 9.44 -11.26 6.05
N GLN A 97 9.53 -10.80 4.80
CA GLN A 97 10.52 -9.79 4.41
C GLN A 97 10.28 -8.48 5.17
N THR A 98 11.36 -7.92 5.71
CA THR A 98 11.31 -6.68 6.51
C THR A 98 11.80 -5.46 5.73
N ASP A 99 12.31 -5.64 4.52
CA ASP A 99 12.88 -4.59 3.68
C ASP A 99 12.79 -4.94 2.18
N LEU A 100 13.14 -3.99 1.32
CA LEU A 100 13.41 -4.24 -0.10
C LEU A 100 14.63 -5.16 -0.26
N GLN A 101 14.57 -6.00 -1.28
CA GLN A 101 15.50 -7.13 -1.48
C GLN A 101 16.68 -6.77 -2.40
N GLY A 102 16.59 -5.65 -3.12
CA GLY A 102 17.60 -5.17 -4.04
C GLY A 102 18.78 -4.48 -3.35
N PRO A 103 19.99 -4.55 -3.93
CA PRO A 103 21.15 -3.79 -3.47
C PRO A 103 20.97 -2.27 -3.63
N ASN A 104 20.30 -1.81 -4.70
CA ASN A 104 19.97 -0.39 -4.86
C ASN A 104 18.57 -0.16 -4.30
N LYS A 105 18.47 0.68 -3.25
CA LYS A 105 17.19 1.02 -2.63
C LYS A 105 17.20 2.42 -2.02
N VAL A 106 16.08 3.10 -2.14
CA VAL A 106 15.84 4.43 -1.56
C VAL A 106 14.45 4.47 -0.95
N ARG A 107 14.31 5.14 0.21
CA ARG A 107 13.01 5.42 0.85
C ARG A 107 12.77 6.93 0.89
N LYS A 108 11.84 7.41 0.06
CA LYS A 108 11.54 8.83 -0.10
C LYS A 108 10.46 9.30 0.87
N GLY A 109 10.66 10.48 1.45
CA GLY A 109 9.66 11.21 2.25
C GLY A 109 8.34 11.40 1.51
N MET A 110 7.23 11.46 2.25
CA MET A 110 5.95 11.83 1.63
C MET A 110 5.97 13.27 1.12
N ASP A 111 5.19 13.52 0.07
CA ASP A 111 4.88 14.87 -0.38
C ASP A 111 4.07 15.61 0.70
N ALA A 112 4.11 16.95 0.68
CA ALA A 112 3.40 17.76 1.65
C ALA A 112 1.90 17.43 1.68
N GLY A 113 1.35 17.25 2.88
CA GLY A 113 -0.04 16.84 3.08
C GLY A 113 -0.31 15.35 2.97
N TYR A 114 0.71 14.52 2.71
CA TYR A 114 0.60 13.06 2.73
C TYR A 114 1.30 12.45 3.96
N PRO A 115 0.83 11.30 4.45
CA PRO A 115 -0.32 10.53 3.95
C PRO A 115 -1.68 11.19 4.22
N GLN A 116 -2.66 10.86 3.38
CA GLN A 116 -4.03 11.36 3.45
C GLN A 116 -4.99 10.25 3.85
N HIS A 117 -5.88 10.54 4.79
CA HIS A 117 -6.95 9.66 5.23
C HIS A 117 -8.14 10.52 5.69
N THR A 118 -9.35 10.07 5.41
CA THR A 118 -10.58 10.73 5.85
C THR A 118 -11.07 10.08 7.14
N ASP A 119 -10.88 10.76 8.27
CA ASP A 119 -11.50 10.36 9.53
C ASP A 119 -13.01 10.59 9.46
N SER A 120 -13.77 9.50 9.32
CA SER A 120 -15.23 9.52 9.35
C SER A 120 -15.79 8.11 9.59
N THR A 121 -17.10 8.00 9.73
CA THR A 121 -17.80 6.70 9.76
C THR A 121 -18.46 6.37 8.41
N GLY A 122 -18.13 7.09 7.35
CA GLY A 122 -18.66 6.88 5.99
C GLY A 122 -17.77 6.01 5.12
N ALA A 123 -18.24 5.70 3.91
CA ALA A 123 -17.52 4.82 2.98
C ALA A 123 -16.10 5.31 2.62
N ALA A 124 -15.82 6.61 2.70
CA ALA A 124 -14.50 7.17 2.39
C ALA A 124 -13.42 6.85 3.45
N ALA A 125 -13.82 6.48 4.67
CA ALA A 125 -12.89 6.19 5.77
C ALA A 125 -12.17 4.84 5.66
N ASN A 126 -12.45 4.06 4.63
CA ASN A 126 -11.78 2.77 4.42
C ASN A 126 -10.48 2.88 3.59
N THR A 127 -10.02 4.09 3.28
CA THR A 127 -8.86 4.35 2.41
C THR A 127 -7.78 5.19 3.09
N VAL A 128 -6.53 4.94 2.71
CA VAL A 128 -5.38 5.81 2.98
C VAL A 128 -4.56 5.96 1.71
N THR A 129 -4.08 7.17 1.46
CA THR A 129 -3.25 7.50 0.28
C THR A 129 -1.87 7.97 0.72
N PHE A 130 -0.85 7.41 0.10
CA PHE A 130 0.55 7.79 0.22
C PHE A 130 1.02 8.36 -1.11
N ARG A 131 1.83 9.41 -1.08
CA ARG A 131 2.39 10.00 -2.29
C ARG A 131 3.80 10.50 -2.02
N ALA A 132 4.73 10.22 -2.92
CA ALA A 132 6.10 10.70 -2.86
C ALA A 132 6.63 11.04 -4.25
N THR A 133 7.32 12.16 -4.36
CA THR A 133 8.01 12.60 -5.58
C THR A 133 9.52 12.34 -5.48
N PHE A 134 10.05 11.56 -6.42
CA PHE A 134 11.48 11.29 -6.57
C PHE A 134 12.04 12.24 -7.63
N SER A 135 12.85 13.22 -7.18
CA SER A 135 13.40 14.25 -8.08
C SER A 135 14.46 13.69 -9.03
N THR A 136 14.95 14.50 -9.96
CA THR A 136 16.05 14.14 -10.88
C THR A 136 17.32 13.68 -10.14
N ALA A 137 17.52 14.08 -8.89
CA ALA A 137 18.70 13.69 -8.09
C ALA A 137 18.59 12.31 -7.42
N GLU A 138 17.39 11.71 -7.39
CA GLU A 138 17.09 10.58 -6.51
C GLU A 138 16.75 9.31 -7.28
N ALA A 139 17.14 8.17 -6.71
CA ALA A 139 16.75 6.83 -7.14
C ALA A 139 16.98 6.54 -8.64
N ASN A 140 18.10 7.02 -9.19
CA ASN A 140 18.48 6.85 -10.60
C ASN A 140 19.06 5.46 -10.88
N PHE A 141 18.19 4.44 -10.80
CA PHE A 141 18.49 3.04 -11.06
C PHE A 141 17.22 2.31 -11.56
N ALA A 142 17.34 1.02 -11.85
CA ALA A 142 16.21 0.19 -12.27
C ALA A 142 15.23 -0.05 -11.11
N TRP A 143 13.95 0.30 -11.28
CA TRP A 143 12.92 0.03 -10.28
C TRP A 143 12.26 -1.30 -10.61
N ALA A 144 12.45 -2.30 -9.74
CA ALA A 144 11.91 -3.65 -9.86
C ALA A 144 11.06 -4.08 -8.64
N GLU A 145 11.03 -3.25 -7.60
CA GLU A 145 10.18 -3.43 -6.43
C GLU A 145 9.87 -2.09 -5.75
N TRP A 146 8.79 -2.08 -4.96
CA TRP A 146 8.44 -0.96 -4.11
C TRP A 146 7.67 -1.39 -2.85
N GLY A 147 7.59 -0.49 -1.87
CA GLY A 147 6.82 -0.70 -0.64
C GLY A 147 6.58 0.59 0.13
N VAL A 148 5.59 0.60 1.03
CA VAL A 148 5.39 1.71 1.98
C VAL A 148 6.07 1.37 3.30
N PHE A 149 6.77 2.33 3.90
CA PHE A 149 7.54 2.18 5.14
C PHE A 149 7.18 3.27 6.15
N ASN A 150 7.48 3.06 7.42
CA ASN A 150 7.38 4.08 8.49
C ASN A 150 8.78 4.51 9.00
N GLY A 151 9.79 4.49 8.14
CA GLY A 151 11.13 4.97 8.50
C GLY A 151 12.08 5.03 7.29
N ALA A 152 13.02 5.98 7.34
CA ALA A 152 14.04 6.16 6.30
C ALA A 152 15.04 4.99 6.21
N SER A 153 15.27 4.30 7.34
CA SER A 153 15.96 3.01 7.44
C SER A 153 15.34 2.21 8.59
N GLY A 154 15.49 0.88 8.57
CA GLY A 154 14.85 0.02 9.58
C GLY A 154 13.31 0.14 9.57
N GLY A 155 12.68 0.19 10.75
CA GLY A 155 11.24 0.36 10.89
C GLY A 155 10.41 -0.86 10.43
N ARG A 156 9.23 -0.59 9.88
CA ARG A 156 8.26 -1.54 9.36
C ARG A 156 7.95 -1.23 7.91
N MET A 157 7.99 -2.28 7.09
CA MET A 157 7.45 -2.29 5.75
C MET A 157 5.98 -2.67 5.85
N LEU A 158 5.08 -1.80 5.41
CA LEU A 158 3.63 -2.06 5.39
C LEU A 158 3.31 -3.13 4.35
N ASN A 159 3.79 -2.92 3.14
CA ASN A 159 3.54 -3.78 1.99
C ASN A 159 4.75 -3.81 1.08
N ARG A 160 4.83 -4.82 0.22
CA ARG A 160 5.82 -4.93 -0.84
C ARG A 160 5.19 -5.41 -2.14
N LYS A 161 5.68 -4.92 -3.27
CA LYS A 161 5.31 -5.40 -4.60
C LYS A 161 6.58 -5.49 -5.44
N VAL A 162 6.74 -6.64 -6.10
CA VAL A 162 7.74 -6.84 -7.15
C VAL A 162 7.08 -6.46 -8.47
N GLU A 163 7.65 -5.50 -9.18
CA GLU A 163 7.16 -4.99 -10.44
C GLU A 163 8.26 -4.23 -11.17
N ALA A 164 8.51 -4.58 -12.44
CA ALA A 164 9.46 -3.85 -13.26
C ALA A 164 8.81 -2.55 -13.78
N LEU A 165 9.35 -1.40 -13.35
CA LEU A 165 8.84 -0.06 -13.66
C LEU A 165 9.76 0.72 -14.61
N GLY A 166 10.90 0.12 -14.97
CA GLY A 166 11.93 0.69 -15.83
C GLY A 166 13.08 1.35 -15.05
N THR A 167 13.99 1.99 -15.76
CA THR A 167 15.15 2.67 -15.18
C THR A 167 14.90 4.16 -15.08
N LYS A 168 14.91 4.69 -13.86
CA LYS A 168 14.89 6.14 -13.65
C LYS A 168 16.29 6.70 -13.89
N THR A 169 16.36 7.86 -14.53
CA THR A 169 17.60 8.59 -14.78
C THR A 169 17.50 10.00 -14.23
N SER A 170 18.63 10.71 -14.18
CA SER A 170 18.68 12.10 -13.74
C SER A 170 18.04 13.10 -14.69
N ALA A 171 17.44 12.64 -15.80
CA ALA A 171 16.66 13.46 -16.71
C ALA A 171 15.17 13.49 -16.35
N ALA A 172 14.73 12.73 -15.34
CA ALA A 172 13.32 12.54 -15.04
C ALA A 172 13.01 12.55 -13.54
N SER A 173 11.82 13.05 -13.21
CA SER A 173 11.20 12.95 -11.89
C SER A 173 9.99 12.05 -11.93
N TRP A 174 9.84 11.20 -10.92
CA TRP A 174 8.80 10.18 -10.87
C TRP A 174 7.95 10.40 -9.62
N VAL A 175 6.63 10.54 -9.79
CA VAL A 175 5.66 10.70 -8.72
C VAL A 175 4.96 9.37 -8.48
N PHE A 176 5.07 8.82 -7.28
CA PHE A 176 4.48 7.54 -6.91
C PHE A 176 3.32 7.79 -5.93
N THR A 177 2.12 7.38 -6.31
CA THR A 177 0.92 7.39 -5.46
C THR A 177 0.48 5.96 -5.17
N VAL A 178 0.26 5.64 -3.90
CA VAL A 178 -0.23 4.35 -3.42
C VAL A 178 -1.50 4.56 -2.60
N GLN A 179 -2.59 3.91 -2.98
CA GLN A 179 -3.82 3.91 -2.23
C GLN A 179 -4.08 2.50 -1.69
N LEU A 180 -4.35 2.42 -0.39
CA LEU A 180 -4.66 1.17 0.31
C LEU A 180 -6.06 1.26 0.87
N SER A 181 -6.79 0.14 0.83
CA SER A 181 -8.11 0.05 1.45
C SER A 181 -8.41 -1.31 2.07
N LEU A 182 -9.31 -1.28 3.04
CA LEU A 182 -9.92 -2.45 3.68
C LEU A 182 -11.41 -2.47 3.34
N THR A 183 -11.85 -3.46 2.56
CA THR A 183 -13.25 -3.58 2.10
C THR A 183 -13.85 -4.92 2.44
#